data_AF-A0A956QJY7-F1
#
_entry.id   AF-A0A956QJY7-F1
#
_cell.length_a   1.000
_cell.length_b   1.000
_cell.length_c   1.000
_cell.angle_alpha   90.00
_cell.angle_beta   90.00
_cell.angle_gamma   90.00
#
_symmetry.space_group_name_H-M   'P 1'
#
loop_
_entity.id
_entity.type
_entity.pdbx_description
1 polymer ?
#
loop_
_entity_poly.entity_id
_entity_poly.type
_entity_poly.pdbx_seq_one_letter_code
_entity_poly.pdbx_strand_id
1 'polypeptide(L)'
;MATILSAQCTDERVNQVTPGLFARYPDAQALAAAEQEELEELIRPTGFYRNKANSLKKCCAALCERHQGRVPESMEELVELPGVGRKTANLMRGQ
;
A
#
# COMPACT_ATOMS: atom_id res chain seq x y z
N MET A 1 1.68 7.60 7.12
CA MET A 1 1.49 7.11 5.73
C MET A 1 2.54 6.04 5.36
N ALA A 2 3.81 6.17 5.76
CA ALA A 2 4.84 5.12 5.57
C ALA A 2 4.51 3.74 6.20
N THR A 3 3.70 3.71 7.26
CA THR A 3 3.36 2.48 8.01
C THR A 3 2.51 1.49 7.20
N ILE A 4 1.70 1.95 6.24
CA ILE A 4 0.81 1.09 5.43
C ILE A 4 1.62 0.16 4.52
N LEU A 5 2.60 0.74 3.83
CA LEU A 5 3.48 -0.01 2.93
C LEU A 5 4.45 -0.91 3.71
N SER A 6 4.88 -0.49 4.91
CA SER A 6 5.69 -1.34 5.81
C SER A 6 4.87 -2.48 6.44
N ALA A 7 3.57 -2.28 6.67
CA ALA A 7 2.69 -3.26 7.30
C ALA A 7 2.30 -4.41 6.39
N GLN A 8 2.34 -4.19 5.08
CA GLN A 8 1.94 -5.18 4.08
C GLN A 8 3.13 -5.95 3.50
N CYS A 9 4.36 -5.60 3.87
CA CYS A 9 5.55 -6.32 3.48
C CYS A 9 6.64 -6.20 4.54
N THR A 10 6.79 -7.22 5.38
CA THR A 10 8.02 -7.54 6.12
C THR A 10 9.16 -7.96 5.17
N ASP A 11 9.23 -7.38 3.97
CA ASP A 11 10.20 -7.72 2.95
C ASP A 11 11.17 -6.54 2.84
N GLU A 12 12.41 -6.75 3.26
CA GLU A 12 13.48 -5.72 3.21
C GLU A 12 13.55 -5.04 1.84
N ARG A 13 13.21 -5.73 0.74
CA ARG A 13 13.22 -5.13 -0.59
C ARG A 13 12.11 -4.12 -0.80
N VAL A 14 10.96 -4.27 -0.14
CA VAL A 14 9.89 -3.27 -0.18
C VAL A 14 10.33 -2.01 0.55
N ASN A 15 10.95 -2.12 1.72
CA ASN A 15 11.50 -0.97 2.43
C ASN A 15 12.57 -0.21 1.62
N GLN A 16 13.31 -0.91 0.74
CA GLN A 16 14.25 -0.27 -0.18
C GLN A 16 13.57 0.49 -1.33
N VAL A 17 12.45 0.01 -1.86
CA VAL A 17 11.71 0.70 -2.94
C VAL A 17 10.71 1.74 -2.42
N THR A 18 10.29 1.61 -1.17
CA THR A 18 9.35 2.50 -0.46
C THR A 18 9.73 3.99 -0.56
N PRO A 19 10.99 4.41 -0.32
CA PRO A 19 11.35 5.82 -0.48
C PRO A 19 11.22 6.31 -1.93
N GLY A 20 11.57 5.49 -2.93
CA GLY A 20 11.38 5.85 -4.35
C GLY A 20 9.90 5.91 -4.75
N LEU A 21 9.10 5.00 -4.19
CA LEU A 21 7.66 4.96 -4.38
C LEU A 21 6.98 6.21 -3.80
N PHE A 22 7.28 6.57 -2.54
CA PHE A 22 6.70 7.75 -1.88
C PHE A 22 7.23 9.07 -2.44
N ALA A 23 8.45 9.11 -2.98
CA ALA A 23 8.96 10.29 -3.67
C ALA A 23 8.16 10.59 -4.95
N ARG A 24 7.67 9.55 -5.63
CA ARG A 24 6.92 9.66 -6.88
C ARG A 24 5.41 9.72 -6.65
N TYR A 25 4.93 9.03 -5.61
CA TYR A 25 3.54 8.93 -5.21
C TYR A 25 3.40 9.24 -3.70
N PRO A 26 3.27 10.52 -3.32
CA PRO A 26 3.30 10.93 -1.91
C PRO A 26 2.05 10.54 -1.13
N ASP A 27 0.94 10.27 -1.82
CA ASP A 27 -0.36 9.98 -1.21
C ASP A 27 -1.08 8.80 -1.87
N ALA A 28 -2.08 8.26 -1.17
CA ALA A 28 -2.85 7.11 -1.62
C ALA A 28 -3.60 7.40 -2.92
N GLN A 29 -3.98 8.66 -3.17
CA GLN A 29 -4.68 9.05 -4.38
C GLN A 29 -3.73 9.03 -5.58
N ALA A 30 -2.50 9.53 -5.41
CA ALA A 30 -1.43 9.42 -6.38
C ALA A 30 -1.08 7.95 -6.69
N LEU A 31 -1.03 7.09 -5.66
CA LEU A 31 -0.83 5.64 -5.82
C LEU A 31 -1.99 4.93 -6.54
N ALA A 32 -3.23 5.33 -6.26
CA ALA A 32 -4.42 4.79 -6.92
C ALA A 32 -4.47 5.18 -8.40
N ALA A 33 -4.07 6.43 -8.69
CA ALA A 33 -3.97 6.98 -10.04
C ALA A 33 -2.70 6.54 -10.79
N ALA A 34 -1.73 5.94 -10.11
CA ALA A 34 -0.47 5.51 -10.70
C ALA A 34 -0.66 4.50 -11.83
N GLU A 35 0.16 4.58 -12.86
CA GLU A 35 0.19 3.58 -13.92
C GLU A 35 0.67 2.23 -13.37
N GLN A 36 0.01 1.16 -13.81
CA GLN A 36 0.34 -0.17 -13.31
C GLN A 36 1.77 -0.55 -13.72
N GLU A 37 2.18 -0.24 -14.96
CA GLU A 37 3.52 -0.53 -15.46
C GLU A 37 4.62 0.17 -14.65
N GLU A 38 4.47 1.47 -14.35
CA GLU A 38 5.44 2.19 -13.50
C GLU A 38 5.53 1.59 -12.09
N LEU A 39 4.37 1.25 -11.50
CA LEU A 39 4.32 0.64 -10.18
C LEU A 39 4.98 -0.74 -10.18
N GLU A 40 4.73 -1.53 -11.23
CA GLU A 40 5.34 -2.84 -11.46
C GLU A 40 6.86 -2.73 -11.64
N GLU A 41 7.38 -1.72 -12.34
CA GLU A 41 8.81 -1.46 -12.48
C GLU A 41 9.46 -1.06 -11.16
N LEU A 42 8.84 -0.16 -10.39
CA LEU A 42 9.32 0.30 -9.08
C LEU A 42 9.44 -0.86 -8.08
N ILE A 43 8.46 -1.77 -8.06
CA ILE A 43 8.45 -2.90 -7.12
C ILE A 43 8.92 -4.21 -7.76
N ARG A 44 9.38 -4.19 -9.01
CA ARG A 44 9.97 -5.33 -9.75
C ARG A 44 11.01 -6.12 -8.95
N PRO A 45 11.97 -5.48 -8.25
CA PRO A 45 12.99 -6.21 -7.48
C PRO A 45 12.40 -6.96 -6.26
N THR A 46 11.20 -6.62 -5.81
CA THR A 46 10.58 -7.20 -4.61
C THR A 46 9.97 -8.58 -4.84
N GLY A 47 9.87 -9.04 -6.09
CA GLY A 47 9.23 -10.30 -6.46
C GLY A 47 7.71 -10.28 -6.24
N PHE A 48 6.98 -11.10 -7.01
CA PHE A 48 5.49 -11.08 -7.03
C PHE A 48 4.89 -9.68 -7.26
N TYR A 49 5.60 -8.84 -8.02
CA TYR A 49 5.27 -7.43 -8.22
C TYR A 49 3.90 -7.23 -8.89
N ARG A 50 3.50 -8.07 -9.84
CA ARG A 50 2.20 -7.97 -10.54
C ARG A 50 1.02 -8.04 -9.56
N ASN A 51 1.02 -9.03 -8.68
CA ASN A 51 -0.02 -9.19 -7.67
C ASN A 51 0.06 -8.09 -6.60
N LYS A 52 1.27 -7.70 -6.18
CA LYS A 52 1.46 -6.62 -5.21
C LYS A 52 0.96 -5.28 -5.75
N ALA A 53 1.31 -4.92 -6.99
CA ALA A 53 0.88 -3.71 -7.67
C ALA A 53 -0.65 -3.65 -7.76
N ASN A 54 -1.28 -4.75 -8.17
CA ASN A 54 -2.74 -4.84 -8.26
C ASN A 54 -3.42 -4.67 -6.88
N SER A 55 -2.92 -5.37 -5.85
CA SER A 55 -3.44 -5.24 -4.48
C SER A 55 -3.23 -3.83 -3.92
N LEU A 56 -2.08 -3.21 -4.14
CA LEU A 56 -1.79 -1.84 -3.71
C LEU A 56 -2.73 -0.83 -4.37
N LYS A 57 -2.91 -0.90 -5.69
CA LYS A 57 -3.84 -0.01 -6.41
C LYS A 57 -5.27 -0.18 -5.92
N LYS A 58 -5.74 -1.42 -5.74
CA LYS A 58 -7.09 -1.70 -5.22
C LYS A 58 -7.26 -1.18 -3.79
N CYS A 59 -6.28 -1.42 -2.93
CA CYS A 59 -6.28 -0.91 -1.56
C CYS A 59 -6.34 0.61 -1.55
N CYS A 60 -5.48 1.29 -2.33
CA CYS A 60 -5.43 2.74 -2.40
C CYS A 60 -6.71 3.34 -3.01
N ALA A 61 -7.28 2.70 -4.03
CA ALA A 61 -8.56 3.11 -4.63
C ALA A 61 -9.71 3.00 -3.62
N ALA A 62 -9.82 1.86 -2.92
CA ALA A 62 -10.82 1.69 -1.86
C ALA A 62 -10.62 2.68 -0.71
N LEU A 63 -9.36 2.98 -0.35
CA LEU A 63 -9.01 3.98 0.65
C LEU A 63 -9.45 5.39 0.21
N CYS A 64 -9.23 5.72 -1.06
CA CYS A 64 -9.61 7.01 -1.63
C CYS A 64 -11.12 7.17 -1.70
N GLU A 65 -11.84 6.12 -2.10
CA GLU A 65 -13.29 6.13 -2.26
C GLU A 65 -14.02 6.15 -0.90
N ARG A 66 -13.58 5.32 0.06
CA ARG A 66 -14.28 5.15 1.36
C ARG A 66 -13.77 6.08 2.45
N HIS A 67 -12.48 6.41 2.45
CA HIS A 67 -11.82 7.16 3.52
C HIS A 67 -11.16 8.44 3.02
N GLN A 68 -11.47 8.89 1.79
CA GLN A 68 -10.92 10.13 1.18
C GLN A 68 -9.39 10.19 1.19
N GLY A 69 -8.74 9.04 1.05
CA GLY A 69 -7.28 8.92 1.03
C GLY A 69 -6.63 8.96 2.42
N ARG A 70 -7.43 8.99 3.49
CA ARG A 70 -6.95 8.84 4.87
C ARG A 70 -6.92 7.38 5.28
N VAL A 71 -5.93 7.04 6.09
CA VAL A 71 -5.80 5.73 6.70
C VAL A 71 -6.77 5.66 7.87
N PRO A 72 -7.74 4.73 7.88
CA PRO A 72 -8.60 4.55 9.03
C PRO A 72 -7.78 4.02 10.21
N GLU A 73 -8.07 4.51 11.40
CA GLU A 73 -7.49 4.04 12.67
C GLU A 73 -8.18 2.77 13.20
N SER A 74 -9.41 2.52 12.72
CA SER A 74 -10.26 1.40 13.08
C SER A 74 -9.76 0.09 12.45
N MET A 75 -9.63 -0.95 13.26
CA MET A 75 -9.26 -2.28 12.79
C MET A 75 -10.26 -2.83 11.76
N GLU A 76 -11.56 -2.64 12.00
CA GLU A 76 -12.62 -3.14 11.12
C GLU A 76 -12.49 -2.54 9.72
N GLU A 77 -12.35 -1.21 9.64
CA GLU A 77 -12.16 -0.49 8.38
C GLU A 77 -10.86 -0.88 7.68
N LEU A 78 -9.77 -1.10 8.42
CA LEU A 78 -8.51 -1.57 7.84
C LEU A 78 -8.65 -2.98 7.24
N VAL A 79 -9.39 -3.89 7.89
CA VAL A 79 -9.58 -5.27 7.40
C VAL A 79 -10.60 -5.33 6.25
N GLU A 80 -11.46 -4.32 6.12
CA GLU A 80 -12.33 -4.15 4.95
C GLU A 80 -11.54 -3.74 3.68
N LEU A 81 -10.33 -3.20 3.81
CA LEU A 81 -9.54 -2.81 2.65
C LEU A 81 -9.03 -4.05 1.89
N PRO A 82 -9.22 -4.09 0.55
CA PRO A 82 -8.83 -5.23 -0.25
C PRO A 82 -7.31 -5.45 -0.21
N GLY A 83 -6.91 -6.64 0.22
CA GLY A 83 -5.49 -7.02 0.39
C GLY A 83 -4.92 -6.75 1.78
N VAL A 84 -5.65 -6.05 2.66
CA VAL A 84 -5.24 -5.79 4.05
C VAL A 84 -5.88 -6.83 4.97
N GLY A 85 -5.10 -7.81 5.40
CA GLY A 85 -5.54 -8.78 6.41
C GLY A 85 -5.37 -8.24 7.84
N ARG A 86 -5.95 -8.93 8.83
CA ARG A 86 -5.78 -8.60 10.27
C ARG A 86 -4.31 -8.45 10.70
N LYS A 87 -3.40 -9.24 10.12
CA LYS A 87 -1.96 -9.14 10.43
C LYS A 87 -1.36 -7.82 9.92
N THR A 88 -1.72 -7.44 8.69
CA THR A 88 -1.33 -6.17 8.08
C THR A 88 -1.93 -4.99 8.83
N ALA A 89 -3.22 -5.04 9.16
CA ALA A 89 -3.90 -3.97 9.90
C ALA A 89 -3.24 -3.71 11.27
N ASN A 90 -2.82 -4.77 11.99
CA ASN A 90 -2.07 -4.61 13.24
C ASN A 90 -0.72 -3.89 13.06
N LEU A 91 0.01 -4.21 11.99
CA LEU A 91 1.28 -3.54 11.70
C LEU A 91 1.08 -2.06 11.32
N MET A 92 -0.02 -1.71 10.63
CA MET A 92 -0.34 -0.31 10.31
C MET A 92 -0.65 0.53 11.55
N ARG A 93 -1.23 -0.11 12.57
CA ARG A 93 -1.59 0.52 13.84
C ARG A 93 -0.42 0.61 14.83
N GLY A 94 0.75 0.05 14.50
CA GLY A 94 1.98 0.22 15.27
C GLY A 94 1.94 -0.43 16.66
N GLN A 95 1.77 -1.75 16.68
CA GLN A 95 2.02 -2.59 17.87
C GLN A 95 3.41 -3.20 17.78
#